data_AF-A0A920LCX6-F1
#
_entry.id   AF-A0A920LCX6-F1
#
_cell.length_a   1.000
_cell.length_b   1.000
_cell.length_c   1.000
_cell.angle_alpha   90.00
_cell.angle_beta   90.00
_cell.angle_gamma   90.00
#
_symmetry.space_group_name_H-M   'P 1'
#
loop_
_entity.id
_entity.type
_entity.pdbx_description
1 polymer ?
#
loop_
_entity_poly.entity_id
_entity_poly.type
_entity_poly.pdbx_seq_one_letter_code
_entity_poly.pdbx_strand_id
1 'polypeptide(L)'
;MLTWPVATVGWVTSIVQQAEASQARINQFLKEKIRIINKNSEILKINGDLEFKNINFIYEETNIKALSDINFRLHKGRISWG
;
A
#
# COMPACT_ATOMS: atom_id res chain seq x y z
N MET A 1 4.24 53.87 -11.37
CA MET A 1 3.77 52.86 -10.39
C MET A 1 3.52 51.56 -11.15
N LEU A 2 4.45 50.58 -11.12
CA LEU A 2 4.36 49.35 -11.93
C LEU A 2 4.77 48.06 -11.17
N THR A 3 5.24 48.17 -9.93
CA THR A 3 5.69 47.02 -9.13
C THR A 3 4.54 46.09 -8.74
N TRP A 4 3.38 46.66 -8.38
CA TRP A 4 2.22 45.90 -7.94
C TRP A 4 1.63 44.98 -9.02
N PRO A 5 1.37 45.43 -10.26
CA PRO A 5 0.90 44.55 -11.33
C PRO A 5 1.85 43.38 -11.62
N VAL A 6 3.17 43.64 -11.63
CA VAL A 6 4.18 42.60 -11.88
C VAL A 6 4.21 41.58 -10.74
N ALA A 7 4.14 42.05 -9.48
CA ALA A 7 4.09 41.17 -8.31
C ALA A 7 2.83 40.28 -8.30
N THR A 8 1.66 40.84 -8.67
CA THR A 8 0.41 40.07 -8.75
C THR A 8 0.48 38.95 -9.78
N VAL A 9 1.04 39.20 -10.97
CA VAL A 9 1.23 38.16 -11.98
C VAL A 9 2.13 37.05 -11.44
N GLY A 10 3.26 37.41 -10.82
CA GLY A 10 4.18 36.43 -10.21
C GLY A 10 3.50 35.56 -9.13
N TRP A 11 2.69 36.17 -8.27
CA TRP A 11 1.93 35.44 -7.24
C TRP A 11 0.90 34.49 -7.85
N VAL A 12 0.11 34.95 -8.83
CA VAL A 12 -0.86 34.10 -9.52
C VAL A 12 -0.17 32.94 -10.22
N THR A 13 0.96 33.17 -10.90
CA THR A 13 1.77 32.11 -11.50
C THR A 13 2.22 31.09 -10.45
N SER A 14 2.64 31.54 -9.26
CA SER A 14 3.06 30.65 -8.18
C SER A 14 1.91 29.76 -7.66
N ILE A 15 0.69 30.31 -7.56
CA ILE A 15 -0.50 29.54 -7.18
C ILE A 15 -0.81 28.47 -8.23
N VAL A 16 -0.75 28.83 -9.51
CA VAL A 16 -1.01 27.89 -10.61
C VAL A 16 -0.01 26.74 -10.59
N GLN A 17 1.28 27.03 -10.43
CA GLN A 17 2.33 26.00 -10.33
C GLN A 17 2.10 25.07 -9.12
N GLN A 18 1.72 25.63 -7.98
CA GLN A 18 1.42 24.85 -6.79
C GLN A 18 0.19 23.97 -6.97
N ALA A 19 -0.85 24.50 -7.62
CA ALA A 19 -2.07 23.75 -7.94
C ALA A 19 -1.78 22.60 -8.91
N GLU A 20 -0.95 22.84 -9.93
CA GLU A 20 -0.52 21.81 -10.88
C GLU A 20 0.24 20.67 -10.19
N ALA A 21 1.23 20.98 -9.35
CA ALA A 21 1.98 19.98 -8.60
C ALA A 21 1.09 19.19 -7.62
N SER A 22 0.14 19.87 -6.96
CA SER A 22 -0.82 19.21 -6.07
C SER A 22 -1.73 18.26 -6.86
N GLN A 23 -2.26 18.73 -7.99
CA GLN A 23 -3.14 17.94 -8.84
C GLN A 23 -2.42 16.72 -9.44
N ALA A 24 -1.13 16.84 -9.77
CA ALA A 24 -0.33 15.72 -10.25
C ALA A 24 -0.26 14.58 -9.21
N ARG A 25 -0.05 14.91 -7.92
CA ARG A 25 -0.04 13.91 -6.84
C ARG A 25 -1.41 13.26 -6.63
N ILE A 26 -2.48 14.04 -6.68
CA ILE A 26 -3.86 13.51 -6.61
C ILE A 26 -4.12 12.54 -7.76
N ASN A 27 -3.73 12.91 -8.98
CA ASN A 27 -3.90 12.06 -10.14
C ASN A 27 -3.10 10.75 -10.03
N GLN A 28 -1.90 10.80 -9.46
CA GLN A 28 -1.09 9.60 -9.21
C GLN A 28 -1.80 8.65 -8.23
N PHE A 29 -2.28 9.19 -7.10
CA PHE A 29 -3.03 8.41 -6.11
C PHE A 29 -4.30 7.78 -6.71
N LEU A 30 -5.09 8.56 -7.46
CA LEU A 30 -6.33 8.08 -8.08
C LEU A 30 -6.09 7.01 -9.16
N LYS A 31 -4.92 7.00 -9.80
CA LYS A 31 -4.53 6.02 -10.82
C LYS A 31 -3.83 4.80 -10.25
N GLU A 32 -3.54 4.79 -8.96
CA GLU A 32 -2.87 3.67 -8.31
C GLU A 32 -3.76 2.42 -8.38
N LYS A 33 -3.21 1.32 -8.90
CA LYS A 33 -3.94 0.07 -9.05
C LYS A 33 -3.87 -0.72 -7.75
N ILE A 34 -5.00 -1.30 -7.35
CA ILE A 34 -5.07 -2.22 -6.22
C ILE A 34 -4.16 -3.43 -6.52
N ARG A 35 -3.11 -3.63 -5.71
CA ARG A 35 -2.14 -4.72 -5.88
C ARG A 35 -2.77 -6.10 -5.67
N ILE A 36 -3.75 -6.20 -4.77
CA ILE A 36 -4.40 -7.45 -4.38
C ILE A 36 -5.88 -7.36 -4.71
N ILE A 37 -6.31 -8.07 -5.75
CA ILE A 37 -7.72 -8.20 -6.10
C ILE A 37 -8.15 -9.60 -5.67
N ASN A 38 -9.02 -9.68 -4.67
CA ASN A 38 -9.62 -10.96 -4.33
C ASN A 38 -10.57 -11.38 -5.47
N LYS A 39 -10.20 -12.45 -6.19
CA LYS A 39 -10.99 -13.00 -7.29
C LYS A 39 -12.13 -13.91 -6.82
N ASN A 40 -12.17 -14.25 -5.53
CA ASN A 40 -13.16 -15.15 -4.96
C ASN A 40 -14.04 -14.40 -3.95
N SER A 41 -15.33 -14.28 -4.26
CA SER A 41 -16.33 -13.64 -3.40
C SER A 41 -16.94 -14.60 -2.39
N GLU A 42 -16.59 -15.89 -2.44
CA GLU A 42 -17.17 -16.91 -1.59
C GLU A 42 -16.52 -16.92 -0.22
N ILE A 43 -17.36 -16.89 0.82
CA ILE A 43 -16.92 -17.09 2.19
C ILE A 43 -16.68 -18.58 2.38
N LEU A 44 -15.42 -19.00 2.24
CA LEU A 44 -15.01 -20.36 2.49
C LEU A 44 -15.05 -20.65 4.00
N LYS A 45 -15.93 -21.56 4.43
CA LYS A 45 -15.86 -22.14 5.78
C LYS A 45 -14.70 -23.14 5.82
N ILE A 46 -13.56 -22.72 6.33
CA ILE A 46 -12.40 -23.58 6.53
C ILE A 46 -12.70 -24.53 7.70
N ASN A 47 -12.86 -25.82 7.39
CA ASN A 47 -13.06 -26.88 8.38
C ASN A 47 -11.91 -27.89 8.25
N GLY A 48 -10.90 -27.75 9.10
CA GLY A 48 -9.74 -28.65 9.09
C GLY A 48 -8.53 -28.03 9.78
N ASP A 49 -7.41 -28.75 9.72
CA ASP A 49 -6.13 -28.28 10.22
C ASP A 49 -5.47 -27.35 9.19
N LEU A 50 -4.73 -26.35 9.67
CA LEU A 50 -3.94 -25.44 8.85
C LEU A 50 -2.46 -25.83 8.95
N GLU A 51 -1.81 -26.07 7.80
CA GLU A 51 -0.38 -26.35 7.75
C GLU A 51 0.34 -25.23 6.99
N PHE A 52 1.36 -24.67 7.65
CA PHE A 52 2.34 -23.78 7.05
C PHE A 52 3.61 -24.59 6.83
N LYS A 53 4.09 -24.63 5.59
CA LYS A 53 5.27 -25.40 5.21
C LYS A 53 6.24 -24.53 4.43
N ASN A 54 7.48 -24.48 4.91
CA ASN A 54 8.59 -23.77 4.31
C ASN A 54 8.29 -22.30 3.97
N ILE A 55 7.63 -21.59 4.89
CA ILE A 55 7.28 -20.18 4.67
C ILE A 55 8.54 -19.32 4.82
N ASN A 56 8.84 -18.59 3.74
CA ASN A 56 9.89 -17.59 3.68
C ASN A 56 9.25 -16.27 3.26
N PHE A 57 9.56 -15.19 3.97
CA PHE A 57 9.00 -13.87 3.69
C PHE A 57 10.07 -12.79 3.80
N ILE A 58 10.14 -11.93 2.78
CA ILE A 58 11.09 -10.83 2.66
C ILE A 58 10.29 -9.58 2.33
N TYR A 59 10.55 -8.49 3.07
CA TYR A 59 10.00 -7.18 2.72
C TYR A 59 10.68 -6.66 1.46
N GLU A 60 9.90 -6.38 0.42
CA GLU A 60 10.42 -5.97 -0.89
C GLU A 60 11.20 -4.64 -0.81
N GLU A 61 10.74 -3.70 0.02
CA GLU A 61 11.35 -2.38 0.16
C GLU A 61 12.69 -2.37 0.90
N THR A 62 12.89 -3.25 1.88
CA THR A 62 14.09 -3.26 2.73
C THR A 62 15.01 -4.43 2.47
N ASN A 63 14.56 -5.44 1.71
CA ASN A 63 15.20 -6.75 1.59
C ASN A 63 15.44 -7.47 2.93
N ILE A 64 14.79 -7.04 4.01
CA ILE A 64 14.88 -7.72 5.31
C ILE A 64 14.05 -9.00 5.25
N LYS A 65 14.70 -10.13 5.55
CA LYS A 65 14.05 -11.43 5.70
C LYS A 65 13.32 -11.49 7.04
N ALA A 66 11.99 -11.40 7.02
CA ALA A 66 11.15 -11.41 8.22
C ALA A 66 10.76 -12.83 8.67
N LEU A 67 10.59 -13.76 7.73
CA LEU A 67 10.34 -15.18 8.04
C LEU A 67 11.34 -16.04 7.27
N SER A 68 11.92 -17.04 7.93
CA SER A 68 12.79 -18.04 7.34
C SER A 68 12.35 -19.43 7.78
N ASP A 69 12.09 -20.30 6.80
CA ASP A 69 11.87 -21.74 7.01
C ASP A 69 10.83 -22.06 8.09
N ILE A 70 9.78 -21.25 8.17
CA ILE A 70 8.72 -21.42 9.17
C ILE A 70 7.83 -22.60 8.77
N ASN A 71 7.73 -23.58 9.66
CA ASN A 71 6.93 -24.80 9.52
C ASN A 71 6.11 -25.00 10.79
N PHE A 72 4.78 -24.93 10.69
CA PHE A 72 3.91 -25.24 11.84
C PHE A 72 2.54 -25.73 11.39
N ARG A 73 1.88 -26.47 12.26
CA ARG A 73 0.53 -27.01 12.05
C ARG A 73 -0.38 -26.54 13.16
N LEU A 74 -1.51 -25.95 12.79
CA LEU A 74 -2.57 -25.53 13.70
C LEU A 74 -3.75 -26.47 13.53
N HIS A 75 -4.02 -27.25 14.57
CA HIS A 75 -5.17 -28.16 14.56
C HIS A 75 -6.47 -27.41 14.86
N LYS A 76 -7.56 -27.85 14.22
CA LYS A 76 -8.90 -27.26 14.44
C LYS A 76 -9.24 -27.23 15.94
N GLY A 77 -9.62 -26.05 16.45
CA GLY A 77 -10.04 -25.86 17.84
C GLY A 77 -8.89 -25.75 18.85
N ARG A 78 -7.63 -25.75 18.42
CA ARG A 78 -6.47 -25.44 19.27
C ARG A 78 -5.96 -24.03 19.00
N ILE A 79 -5.62 -23.31 20.05
CA ILE A 79 -4.93 -22.01 19.97
C ILE A 79 -3.44 -22.32 20.14
N SER A 80 -2.62 -22.03 19.14
CA SER A 80 -1.15 -22.13 19.27
C SER A 80 -0.65 -20.89 19.99
N TRP A 81 -0.26 -21.04 21.26
CA TRP A 81 0.58 -20.07 21.96
C TRP A 81 2.03 -20.53 21.84
N GLY A 82 2.89 -19.70 21.25
CA GLY A 82 4.30 -19.98 21.03
C GLY A 82 4.80 -19.30 19.77
#